data_AF-A0ABD1GNC4-F1
#
_entry.id   AF-A0ABD1GNC4-F1
#
_cell.length_a   1.000
_cell.length_b   1.000
_cell.length_c   1.000
_cell.angle_alpha   90.00
_cell.angle_beta   90.00
_cell.angle_gamma   90.00
#
_symmetry.space_group_name_H-M   'P 1'
#
loop_
_entity.id
_entity.type
_entity.pdbx_description
1 polymer ?
#
loop_
_entity_poly.entity_id
_entity_poly.type
_entity_poly.pdbx_seq_one_letter_code
_entity_poly.pdbx_strand_id
1 'polypeptide(L)'
;MSDNIPLQSSFLYESNWSHEIGSLILGTMIRLKCATGCEGTVFSSHFIFEAKSAIEYQLGYSFEWFELVDRLHFLEKRYKTFSEPVRLEGTYWDAPTNTIIVSANLASNTRAKPPTRCLL
;
A
#
# COMPACT_ATOMS: atom_id res chain seq x y z
N MET A 1 30.93 -11.28 -5.87
CA MET A 1 30.74 -10.24 -4.85
C MET A 1 29.24 -10.08 -4.74
N SER A 2 28.66 -10.41 -3.60
CA SER A 2 27.22 -10.23 -3.41
C SER A 2 26.98 -8.74 -3.24
N ASP A 3 26.42 -8.10 -4.26
CA ASP A 3 25.97 -6.72 -4.14
C ASP A 3 24.98 -6.68 -2.96
N ASN A 4 25.34 -5.97 -1.90
CA ASN A 4 24.46 -5.73 -0.76
C ASN A 4 23.39 -4.73 -1.20
N ILE A 5 22.50 -5.17 -2.09
CA ILE A 5 21.32 -4.42 -2.49
C ILE A 5 20.43 -4.34 -1.24
N PRO A 6 20.13 -3.13 -0.73
CA PRO A 6 19.29 -3.00 0.45
C PRO A 6 17.91 -3.58 0.18
N LEU A 7 17.29 -4.15 1.22
CA LEU A 7 15.94 -4.67 1.14
C LEU A 7 14.98 -3.60 0.63
N GLN A 8 14.05 -3.96 -0.26
CA GLN A 8 13.07 -3.00 -0.79
C GLN A 8 12.30 -2.31 0.35
N SER A 9 12.03 -3.03 1.44
CA SER A 9 11.38 -2.49 2.63
C SER A 9 12.14 -1.33 3.26
N SER A 10 13.47 -1.31 3.25
CA SER A 10 14.24 -0.20 3.84
C SER A 10 14.10 1.11 3.06
N PHE A 11 13.78 1.04 1.76
CA PHE A 11 13.49 2.23 0.94
C PHE A 11 12.00 2.62 0.96
N LEU A 12 11.11 1.65 1.17
CA LEU A 12 9.65 1.87 1.11
C LEU A 12 9.04 2.32 2.44
N TYR A 13 9.72 2.01 3.52
CA TYR A 13 9.28 2.14 4.90
C TYR A 13 10.43 2.75 5.71
N GLU A 14 10.62 4.06 5.55
CA GLU A 14 11.54 4.85 6.35
C GLU A 14 10.83 5.41 7.60
N SER A 15 11.60 5.67 8.66
CA SER A 15 11.13 6.26 9.91
C SER A 15 10.00 5.44 10.58
N ASN A 16 8.93 6.10 11.03
CA ASN A 16 7.82 5.44 11.73
C ASN A 16 6.85 4.72 10.79
N TRP A 17 7.09 4.71 9.48
CA TRP A 17 6.19 4.07 8.53
C TRP A 17 6.50 2.58 8.40
N SER A 18 5.49 1.75 8.59
CA SER A 18 5.59 0.30 8.39
C SER A 18 4.57 -0.19 7.38
N HIS A 19 4.75 -1.43 6.92
CA HIS A 19 3.77 -2.12 6.10
C HIS A 19 2.40 -2.21 6.80
N GLU A 20 2.43 -2.49 8.10
CA GLU A 20 1.24 -2.62 8.93
C GLU A 20 0.46 -1.31 8.99
N ILE A 21 1.14 -0.17 9.22
CA ILE A 21 0.53 1.16 9.19
C ILE A 21 -0.08 1.45 7.82
N GLY A 22 0.65 1.16 6.73
CA GLY A 22 0.14 1.35 5.37
C GLY A 22 -1.11 0.50 5.08
N SER A 23 -1.13 -0.74 5.55
CA SER A 23 -2.28 -1.65 5.40
C SER A 23 -3.49 -1.16 6.19
N LEU A 24 -3.27 -0.62 7.38
CA LEU A 24 -4.32 -0.11 8.26
C LEU A 24 -4.94 1.18 7.69
N ILE A 25 -4.12 2.07 7.12
CA ILE A 25 -4.60 3.24 6.36
C ILE A 25 -5.49 2.78 5.20
N LEU A 26 -4.96 1.96 4.29
CA LEU A 26 -5.69 1.53 3.09
C LEU A 26 -6.96 0.74 3.43
N GLY A 27 -6.88 -0.16 4.40
CA GLY A 27 -8.02 -0.93 4.88
C GLY A 27 -9.12 -0.03 5.43
N THR A 28 -8.75 1.01 6.18
CA THR A 28 -9.71 2.00 6.69
C THR A 28 -10.36 2.79 5.56
N MET A 29 -9.58 3.28 4.59
CA MET A 29 -10.10 4.03 3.44
C MET A 29 -11.09 3.19 2.62
N ILE A 30 -10.72 1.93 2.33
CA ILE A 30 -11.56 1.00 1.57
C ILE A 30 -12.86 0.71 2.33
N ARG A 31 -12.77 0.38 3.62
CA ARG A 31 -13.93 0.11 4.48
C ARG A 31 -14.91 1.27 4.47
N LEU A 32 -14.42 2.50 4.64
CA LEU A 32 -15.25 3.70 4.66
C LEU A 32 -15.87 3.99 3.29
N LYS A 33 -15.10 3.84 2.20
CA LYS A 33 -15.62 4.02 0.83
C LYS A 33 -16.75 3.04 0.54
N CYS A 34 -16.60 1.78 0.95
CA CYS A 34 -17.64 0.77 0.83
C CYS A 34 -18.88 1.08 1.69
N ALA A 35 -18.69 1.60 2.90
CA ALA A 35 -19.79 1.91 3.82
C ALA A 35 -20.60 3.15 3.38
N THR A 36 -19.94 4.17 2.86
CA THR A 36 -20.60 5.43 2.46
C THR A 36 -21.09 5.42 1.01
N GLY A 37 -20.64 4.47 0.19
CA GLY A 37 -20.91 4.48 -1.25
C GLY A 37 -20.31 5.69 -1.96
N CYS A 38 -19.30 6.34 -1.38
CA CYS A 38 -18.68 7.51 -1.99
C CYS A 38 -18.01 7.13 -3.31
N GLU A 39 -18.55 7.66 -4.41
CA GLU A 39 -17.92 7.61 -5.73
C GLU A 39 -16.99 8.82 -5.90
N GLY A 40 -15.79 8.59 -6.43
CA GLY A 40 -14.80 9.63 -6.68
C GLY A 40 -13.43 9.35 -6.07
N THR A 41 -12.50 10.26 -6.36
CA THR A 41 -11.06 10.20 -6.04
C THR A 41 -10.69 10.98 -4.77
N VAL A 42 -11.65 11.70 -4.19
CA VAL A 42 -11.41 12.63 -3.07
C VAL A 42 -11.86 11.99 -1.77
N PHE A 43 -10.92 11.76 -0.86
CA PHE A 43 -11.22 11.37 0.51
C PHE A 43 -11.63 12.59 1.33
N SER A 44 -12.74 12.48 2.07
CA SER A 44 -13.10 13.53 3.01
C SER A 44 -12.17 13.50 4.24
N SER A 45 -12.07 14.62 4.95
CA SER A 45 -11.28 14.74 6.18
C SER A 45 -11.66 13.69 7.24
N HIS A 46 -12.92 13.27 7.27
CA HIS A 46 -13.41 12.19 8.12
C HIS A 46 -12.65 10.87 7.90
N PHE A 47 -12.28 10.54 6.67
CA PHE A 47 -11.58 9.30 6.36
C PHE A 47 -10.16 9.30 6.93
N ILE A 48 -9.48 10.46 6.83
CA ILE A 48 -8.15 10.67 7.42
C ILE A 48 -8.21 10.57 8.94
N PHE A 49 -9.25 11.16 9.55
CA PHE A 49 -9.44 11.09 11.00
C PHE A 49 -9.64 9.65 11.49
N GLU A 50 -10.53 8.90 10.85
CA GLU A 50 -10.78 7.49 11.18
C GLU A 50 -9.52 6.63 11.04
N ALA A 51 -8.72 6.85 9.99
CA ALA A 51 -7.47 6.12 9.81
C ALA A 51 -6.45 6.49 10.90
N LYS A 52 -6.34 7.76 11.29
CA LYS A 52 -5.49 8.20 12.41
C LYS A 52 -5.92 7.51 13.71
N SER A 53 -7.21 7.55 14.05
CA SER A 53 -7.74 6.91 15.24
C SER A 53 -7.50 5.40 15.26
N ALA A 54 -7.62 4.74 14.11
CA ALA A 54 -7.37 3.32 13.99
C ALA A 54 -5.88 2.96 14.20
N ILE A 55 -4.95 3.78 13.66
CA ILE A 55 -3.51 3.60 13.90
C ILE A 55 -3.17 3.79 15.38
N GLU A 56 -3.67 4.87 15.98
CA GLU A 56 -3.41 5.21 17.38
C GLU A 56 -3.93 4.12 18.32
N TYR A 57 -5.15 3.63 18.07
CA TYR A 57 -5.76 2.58 18.87
C TYR A 57 -5.04 1.22 18.75
N GLN A 58 -4.68 0.81 17.52
CA GLN A 58 -4.14 -0.54 17.30
C GLN A 58 -2.63 -0.64 17.49
N LEU A 59 -1.89 0.42 17.14
CA LEU A 59 -0.43 0.39 17.08
C LEU A 59 0.24 1.42 18.01
N GLY A 60 -0.54 2.30 18.67
CA GLY A 60 -0.02 3.29 19.61
C GLY A 60 0.75 4.44 18.96
N TYR A 61 0.72 4.57 17.64
CA TYR A 61 1.37 5.68 16.93
C TYR A 61 0.40 6.84 16.72
N SER A 62 0.88 8.05 16.95
CA SER A 62 0.15 9.28 16.63
C SER A 62 0.84 9.99 15.48
N PHE A 63 0.04 10.40 14.51
CA PHE A 63 0.49 11.10 13.30
C PHE A 63 -0.37 12.34 13.08
N GLU A 64 0.19 13.39 12.53
CA GLU A 64 -0.57 14.53 12.05
C GLU A 64 -1.34 14.19 10.77
N TRP A 65 -2.45 14.89 10.54
CA TRP A 65 -3.32 14.60 9.39
C TRP A 65 -2.60 14.73 8.04
N PHE A 66 -1.68 15.69 7.93
CA PHE A 66 -0.91 15.92 6.70
C PHE A 66 0.09 14.78 6.43
N GLU A 67 0.63 14.14 7.48
CA GLU A 67 1.52 12.99 7.34
C GLU A 67 0.80 11.78 6.72
N LEU A 68 -0.47 11.57 7.07
CA LEU A 68 -1.31 10.53 6.47
C LEU A 68 -1.62 10.83 5.00
N VAL A 69 -1.89 12.11 4.67
CA VAL A 69 -2.14 12.53 3.28
C VAL A 69 -0.90 12.33 2.43
N ASP A 70 0.27 12.74 2.91
CA ASP A 70 1.54 12.50 2.23
C ASP A 70 1.81 11.00 2.06
N ARG A 71 1.49 10.20 3.07
CA ARG A 71 1.62 8.74 2.98
C ARG A 71 0.68 8.13 1.95
N LEU A 72 -0.56 8.62 1.84
CA LEU A 72 -1.50 8.18 0.80
C LEU A 72 -0.99 8.52 -0.60
N HIS A 73 -0.48 9.74 -0.82
CA HIS A 73 0.12 10.11 -2.10
C HIS A 73 1.33 9.23 -2.44
N PHE A 74 2.15 8.89 -1.43
CA PHE A 74 3.25 7.95 -1.62
C PHE A 74 2.74 6.55 -2.02
N LEU A 75 1.72 6.02 -1.35
CA LEU A 75 1.13 4.71 -1.66
C LEU A 75 0.49 4.69 -3.06
N GLU A 76 -0.17 5.77 -3.46
CA GLU A 76 -0.76 5.90 -4.79
C GLU A 76 0.32 5.96 -5.87
N LYS A 77 1.34 6.82 -5.70
CA LYS A 77 2.48 6.91 -6.61
C LYS A 77 3.16 5.55 -6.75
N ARG A 78 3.35 4.87 -5.62
CA ARG A 78 3.91 3.52 -5.57
C ARG A 78 3.07 2.54 -6.39
N TYR A 79 1.76 2.49 -6.16
CA TYR A 79 0.87 1.63 -6.92
C TYR A 79 0.97 1.92 -8.43
N LYS A 80 0.93 3.20 -8.85
CA LYS A 80 1.05 3.58 -10.26
C LYS A 80 2.37 3.11 -10.86
N THR A 81 3.50 3.44 -10.22
CA THR A 81 4.85 3.04 -10.68
C THR A 81 4.97 1.53 -10.87
N PHE A 82 4.33 0.75 -9.99
CA PHE A 82 4.52 -0.68 -9.94
C PHE A 82 3.38 -1.50 -10.56
N SER A 83 2.28 -0.85 -10.95
CA SER A 83 1.18 -1.46 -11.68
C SER A 83 1.57 -1.94 -13.08
N GLU A 84 2.57 -1.30 -13.71
CA GLU A 84 3.08 -1.68 -15.02
C GLU A 84 4.04 -2.88 -14.96
N PRO A 85 5.10 -2.89 -14.11
CA PRO A 85 5.98 -4.04 -13.96
C PRO A 85 5.29 -5.35 -13.57
N VAL A 86 4.24 -5.32 -12.75
CA VAL A 86 3.46 -6.52 -12.36
C VAL A 86 2.74 -7.16 -13.57
N ARG A 87 2.68 -6.49 -14.72
CA ARG A 87 2.16 -7.06 -15.98
C ARG A 87 3.23 -7.84 -16.75
N LEU A 88 4.49 -7.75 -16.35
CA LEU A 88 5.59 -8.51 -16.94
C LEU A 88 5.60 -9.93 -16.41
N GLU A 89 5.87 -10.89 -17.29
CA GLU A 89 5.95 -12.30 -16.94
C GLU A 89 7.04 -12.53 -15.88
N GLY A 90 6.72 -13.31 -14.85
CA GLY A 90 7.62 -13.56 -13.72
C GLY A 90 7.64 -12.47 -12.64
N THR A 91 6.86 -11.39 -12.78
CA THR A 91 6.75 -10.34 -11.75
C THR A 91 5.40 -10.43 -11.03
N TYR A 92 5.42 -10.42 -9.69
CA TYR A 92 4.18 -10.41 -8.90
C TYR A 92 4.27 -9.53 -7.66
N TRP A 93 3.10 -9.13 -7.15
CA TRP A 93 2.96 -8.41 -5.90
C TRP A 93 2.84 -9.39 -4.74
N ASP A 94 3.77 -9.33 -3.80
CA ASP A 94 3.66 -10.06 -2.54
C ASP A 94 2.83 -9.23 -1.55
N ALA A 95 1.54 -9.56 -1.42
CA ALA A 95 0.62 -8.81 -0.58
C ALA A 95 1.01 -8.76 0.92
N PRO A 96 1.51 -9.85 1.55
CA PRO A 96 1.92 -9.85 2.95
C PRO A 96 3.04 -8.87 3.27
N THR A 97 4.03 -8.71 2.38
CA THR A 97 5.13 -7.76 2.60
C THR A 97 4.91 -6.45 1.86
N ASN A 98 3.90 -6.40 0.99
CA ASN A 98 3.63 -5.31 0.05
C ASN A 98 4.92 -4.96 -0.68
N THR A 99 5.52 -5.94 -1.35
CA THR A 99 6.74 -5.81 -2.17
C THR A 99 6.52 -6.40 -3.55
N ILE A 100 7.43 -6.14 -4.48
CA ILE A 100 7.39 -6.74 -5.81
C ILE A 100 8.49 -7.74 -5.92
N ILE A 101 8.13 -8.95 -6.33
CA ILE A 101 9.07 -10.04 -6.51
C ILE A 101 9.18 -10.31 -8.01
N VAL A 102 10.41 -10.28 -8.51
CA VAL A 102 10.75 -10.73 -9.87
C VAL A 102 11.37 -12.12 -9.74
N SER A 103 10.65 -13.15 -10.17
CA SER A 103 11.16 -14.51 -10.19
C SER A 103 11.95 -14.77 -11.46
N ALA A 104 13.23 -15.12 -11.32
CA ALA A 104 14.12 -15.42 -12.44
C ALA A 104 13.82 -16.78 -13.12
N ASN A 105 12.93 -17.60 -12.58
CA ASN A 105 12.64 -18.94 -13.10
C ASN A 105 11.19 -19.03 -13.62
N LEU A 106 11.10 -19.34 -14.92
CA LEU A 106 9.93 -19.37 -15.80
C LEU A 106 8.76 -20.26 -15.36
N ALA A 107 7.60 -19.92 -15.92
CA ALA A 107 6.49 -20.80 -16.28
C ALA A 107 5.75 -21.50 -15.12
N SER A 108 4.42 -21.44 -15.18
CA SER A 108 3.49 -22.18 -14.32
C SER A 108 3.49 -21.80 -12.84
N ASN A 109 2.86 -20.67 -12.50
CA ASN A 109 1.97 -20.68 -11.34
C ASN A 109 0.97 -19.53 -11.44
N THR A 110 -0.26 -19.90 -11.77
CA THR A 110 -1.47 -19.10 -11.59
C THR A 110 -1.57 -18.64 -10.14
N ARG A 111 -1.18 -17.40 -9.82
CA ARG A 111 -1.51 -16.80 -8.52
C ARG A 111 -1.70 -15.28 -8.61
N ALA A 112 -2.89 -14.90 -8.14
CA ALA A 112 -3.47 -13.58 -7.90
C ALA A 112 -2.99 -12.41 -8.77
N LYS A 113 -3.84 -12.04 -9.74
CA LYS A 113 -3.84 -10.67 -10.28
C LYS A 113 -4.04 -9.68 -9.13
N PRO A 114 -3.42 -8.49 -9.19
CA PRO A 114 -3.73 -7.41 -8.25
C PRO A 114 -5.25 -7.14 -8.31
N PRO A 115 -5.88 -6.79 -7.17
CA PRO A 115 -7.31 -6.50 -7.12
C PRO A 115 -7.62 -5.43 -8.17
N THR A 116 -8.29 -5.87 -9.24
CA THR A 116 -8.70 -4.98 -10.31
C THR A 116 -9.96 -4.28 -9.84
N ARG A 117 -9.92 -2.95 -9.79
CA ARG A 117 -11.01 -2.03 -9.43
C ARG A 117 -11.46 -2.06 -7.96
N CYS A 118 -10.78 -1.26 -7.15
CA CYS A 118 -11.43 -0.08 -6.60
C CYS A 118 -10.56 1.10 -7.03
N LEU A 119 -11.04 1.88 -7.99
CA LEU A 119 -10.42 3.16 -8.32
C LEU A 119 -10.33 3.93 -6.99
N LEU A 120 -9.10 4.23 -6.55
CA LEU A 120 -8.87 5.31 -5.60
C LEU A 120 -9.56 6.54 -6.15
#